data_AF-A0A402CWH8-F1
#
_entry.id   AF-A0A402CWH8-F1
#
_cell.length_a   1.000
_cell.length_b   1.000
_cell.length_c   1.000
_cell.angle_alpha   90.00
_cell.angle_beta   90.00
_cell.angle_gamma   90.00
#
_symmetry.space_group_name_H-M   'P 1'
#
loop_
_entity.id
_entity.type
_entity.pdbx_description
1 polymer ?
#
loop_
_entity_poly.entity_id
_entity_poly.type
_entity_poly.pdbx_seq_one_letter_code
_entity_poly.pdbx_strand_id
1 'polypeptide(L)'
;MRLCLTCRHMAPAGAPFCGHCGRSFGGRLCSQWHLSPPSARYCVHCRRTALSDPTSFIPLGWVGPGITVLMFIIAATGIWRVAGRPVEAMAVHLLRIGIVLFIFSLFLPPPVRSGLHRTAVASIGFLGKMAGRLIVFAARWMIAQIKAKP
;
A
#
# COMPACT_ATOMS: atom_id res chain seq x y z
N MET A 1 -9.95 -10.10 12.35
CA MET A 1 -10.39 -11.29 11.59
C MET A 1 -9.41 -11.59 10.47
N ARG A 2 -9.30 -12.86 10.06
CA ARG A 2 -8.51 -13.34 8.92
C ARG A 2 -9.43 -14.09 7.97
N LEU A 3 -9.35 -13.84 6.66
CA LEU A 3 -10.10 -14.62 5.66
C LEU A 3 -9.15 -15.64 5.03
N CYS A 4 -9.52 -16.92 5.08
CA CYS A 4 -8.77 -17.98 4.40
C CYS A 4 -9.01 -17.90 2.89
N LEU A 5 -7.96 -17.75 2.08
CA LEU A 5 -8.13 -17.69 0.62
C LEU A 5 -8.41 -19.04 -0.03
N THR A 6 -8.18 -20.14 0.68
CA THR A 6 -8.46 -21.49 0.17
C THR A 6 -9.95 -21.84 0.28
N CYS A 7 -10.53 -21.72 1.48
CA CYS A 7 -11.92 -22.11 1.73
C CYS A 7 -12.88 -20.93 1.95
N ARG A 8 -12.39 -19.69 1.92
CA ARG A 8 -13.16 -18.45 2.15
C ARG A 8 -13.84 -18.36 3.52
N HIS A 9 -13.41 -19.17 4.48
CA HIS A 9 -13.91 -19.09 5.86
C HIS A 9 -13.20 -17.99 6.66
N MET A 10 -13.94 -17.31 7.52
CA MET A 10 -13.40 -16.28 8.43
C MET A 10 -12.91 -16.91 9.73
N ALA A 11 -11.70 -16.54 10.14
CA ALA A 11 -11.09 -16.95 11.39
C ALA A 11 -10.80 -15.72 12.29
N PRO A 12 -10.73 -15.90 13.62
CA PRO A 12 -10.37 -14.82 14.53
C PRO A 12 -8.95 -14.29 14.27
N ALA A 13 -8.69 -13.05 14.67
CA ALA A 13 -7.47 -12.30 14.30
C ALA A 13 -6.14 -12.95 14.74
N GLY A 14 -6.18 -13.87 15.72
CA GLY A 14 -5.02 -14.60 16.24
C GLY A 14 -5.02 -16.09 15.92
N ALA A 15 -6.00 -16.61 15.18
CA ALA A 15 -6.03 -18.05 14.87
C ALA A 15 -4.78 -18.44 14.05
N PRO A 16 -4.01 -19.45 14.48
CA PRO A 16 -2.86 -19.97 13.73
C PRO A 16 -3.30 -20.86 12.55
N PHE A 17 -4.49 -21.44 12.63
CA PHE A 17 -5.07 -22.32 11.62
C PHE A 17 -6.48 -21.86 11.23
N CYS A 18 -6.89 -22.23 10.01
CA CYS A 18 -8.29 -22.13 9.63
C CYS A 18 -9.08 -23.25 10.30
N GLY A 19 -10.06 -22.91 11.14
CA GLY A 19 -10.93 -23.90 11.81
C GLY A 19 -11.78 -24.75 10.86
N HIS A 20 -11.87 -24.37 9.57
CA HIS A 20 -12.65 -25.10 8.57
C HIS A 20 -11.81 -26.05 7.72
N CYS A 21 -10.67 -25.59 7.18
CA CYS A 21 -9.83 -26.42 6.29
C CYS A 21 -8.53 -26.93 6.95
N GLY A 22 -8.25 -26.56 8.20
CA GLY A 22 -7.07 -27.00 8.96
C GLY A 22 -5.73 -26.40 8.49
N ARG A 23 -5.70 -25.62 7.40
CA ARG A 23 -4.46 -25.02 6.88
C ARG A 23 -3.93 -23.90 7.78
N SER A 24 -2.61 -23.76 7.85
CA SER A 24 -1.93 -22.76 8.67
C SER A 24 -1.82 -21.40 8.00
N PHE A 25 -2.06 -20.34 8.77
CA PHE A 25 -1.97 -18.98 8.26
C PHE A 25 -0.54 -18.45 8.27
N GLY A 26 -0.05 -17.99 7.12
CA GLY A 26 1.22 -17.25 6.99
C GLY A 26 2.49 -18.09 6.92
N GLY A 27 2.41 -19.40 7.12
CA GLY A 27 3.54 -20.31 7.04
C GLY A 27 3.13 -21.75 7.30
N ARG A 28 4.12 -22.64 7.38
CA ARG A 28 3.93 -24.05 7.75
C ARG A 28 4.18 -24.22 9.25
N LEU A 29 3.33 -24.96 9.95
CA LEU A 29 3.46 -25.23 11.38
C LEU A 29 3.83 -26.71 11.57
N CYS A 30 4.80 -26.98 12.46
CA CYS A 30 5.09 -28.35 12.86
C CYS A 30 4.14 -28.79 14.00
N SER A 31 4.18 -30.07 14.38
CA SER A 31 3.40 -30.60 15.52
C SER A 31 3.72 -29.96 16.87
N GLN A 32 4.87 -29.27 16.98
CA GLN A 32 5.29 -28.48 18.14
C GLN A 32 4.97 -26.98 17.97
N TRP A 33 4.15 -26.62 16.99
CA TRP A 33 3.67 -25.24 16.75
C TRP A 33 4.75 -24.21 16.40
N HIS A 34 5.92 -24.66 15.92
CA HIS A 34 6.93 -23.75 15.38
C HIS A 34 6.56 -23.30 13.97
N LEU A 35 6.53 -21.98 13.75
CA LEU A 35 6.28 -21.38 12.45
C LEU A 35 7.53 -21.50 11.56
N SER A 36 7.38 -22.16 10.42
CA SER A 36 8.40 -22.28 9.39
C SER A 36 7.94 -21.55 8.12
N PRO A 37 8.88 -21.03 7.31
CA PRO A 37 8.52 -20.34 6.08
C PRO A 37 7.75 -21.28 5.14
N PRO A 38 6.85 -20.74 4.27
CA PRO A 38 5.97 -21.56 3.45
C PRO A 38 6.70 -22.49 2.47
N SER A 39 7.93 -22.14 2.08
CA SER A 39 8.80 -22.96 1.22
C SER A 39 9.63 -24.01 1.98
N ALA A 40 9.56 -24.06 3.32
CA ALA A 40 10.35 -24.99 4.12
C ALA A 40 9.87 -26.44 3.91
N ARG A 41 10.84 -27.35 3.69
CA ARG A 41 10.61 -28.81 3.67
C ARG A 41 10.64 -29.44 5.06
N TYR A 42 11.33 -28.79 6.00
CA TYR A 42 11.51 -29.25 7.38
C TYR A 42 11.32 -28.10 8.34
N CYS A 43 10.95 -28.41 9.58
CA CYS A 43 10.83 -27.41 10.63
C CYS A 43 12.21 -26.82 10.94
N VAL A 44 12.34 -25.49 10.95
CA VAL A 44 13.62 -24.81 11.20
C VAL A 44 14.17 -25.11 12.61
N HIS A 45 13.28 -25.36 13.57
CA HIS A 45 13.64 -25.62 14.96
C HIS A 45 13.78 -27.11 15.28
N CYS A 46 12.81 -27.93 14.87
CA CYS A 46 12.76 -29.36 15.24
C CYS A 46 13.29 -30.32 14.17
N ARG A 47 13.59 -29.85 12.96
CA ARG A 47 13.96 -30.66 11.77
C ARG A 47 12.99 -31.78 11.37
N ARG A 48 11.76 -31.79 11.92
CA ARG A 48 10.70 -32.74 11.53
C ARG A 48 10.18 -32.42 10.12
N THR A 49 9.77 -33.46 9.39
CA THR A 49 9.15 -33.40 8.05
C THR A 49 7.63 -33.17 8.09
N ALA A 50 6.98 -33.51 9.20
CA ALA A 50 5.54 -33.33 9.38
C ALA A 50 5.20 -31.84 9.61
N LEU A 51 4.91 -31.14 8.51
CA LEU A 51 4.51 -29.73 8.49
C LEU A 51 3.09 -29.63 7.92
N SER A 52 2.28 -28.71 8.47
CA SER A 52 0.96 -28.37 7.95
C SER A 52 1.06 -27.68 6.59
N ASP A 53 -0.04 -27.75 5.81
CA ASP A 53 -0.13 -27.00 4.57
C ASP A 53 -0.37 -25.51 4.81
N PRO A 54 0.46 -24.63 4.21
CA PRO A 54 0.31 -23.19 4.36
C PRO A 54 -0.87 -22.70 3.52
N THR A 55 -1.59 -21.69 4.02
CA THR A 55 -2.57 -20.94 3.23
C THR A 55 -2.29 -19.44 3.31
N SER A 56 -2.50 -18.77 2.19
CA SER A 56 -2.57 -17.31 2.14
C SER A 56 -3.84 -16.83 2.83
N PHE A 57 -3.77 -15.65 3.46
CA PHE A 57 -4.91 -15.03 4.12
C PHE A 57 -4.89 -13.51 3.98
N ILE A 58 -6.08 -12.92 4.11
CA ILE A 58 -6.24 -11.47 4.15
C ILE A 58 -6.60 -11.06 5.58
N PRO A 59 -5.82 -10.18 6.24
CA PRO A 59 -6.19 -9.63 7.54
C PRO A 59 -7.21 -8.50 7.36
N LEU A 60 -8.50 -8.79 7.57
CA LEU A 60 -9.59 -7.81 7.39
C LEU A 60 -9.53 -6.65 8.40
N GLY A 61 -8.81 -6.81 9.52
CA GLY A 61 -8.72 -5.78 10.56
C GLY A 61 -8.14 -4.45 10.06
N TRP A 62 -7.38 -4.46 8.97
CA TRP A 62 -6.73 -3.27 8.41
C TRP A 62 -7.55 -2.58 7.31
N VAL A 63 -8.55 -3.29 6.77
CA VAL A 63 -9.39 -2.75 5.70
C VAL A 63 -10.28 -1.64 6.23
N GLY A 64 -10.74 -1.75 7.48
CA GLY A 64 -11.60 -0.75 8.13
C GLY A 64 -10.99 0.67 8.11
N PRO A 65 -9.82 0.89 8.74
CA PRO A 65 -9.17 2.20 8.74
C PRO A 65 -8.92 2.76 7.33
N GLY A 66 -8.54 1.89 6.38
CA GLY A 66 -8.30 2.31 5.00
C GLY A 66 -9.56 2.80 4.28
N ILE A 67 -10.68 2.09 4.45
CA ILE A 67 -11.97 2.53 3.91
C ILE A 67 -12.40 3.85 4.56
N THR A 68 -12.24 3.99 5.88
CA THR A 68 -12.62 5.22 6.60
C THR A 68 -11.82 6.43 6.10
N VAL A 69 -10.50 6.30 5.95
CA VAL A 69 -9.64 7.37 5.43
C VAL A 69 -10.02 7.70 3.98
N LEU A 70 -10.25 6.68 3.15
CA LEU A 70 -10.66 6.88 1.76
C LEU A 70 -12.00 7.65 1.67
N MET A 71 -13.00 7.26 2.46
CA MET A 71 -14.30 7.95 2.52
C MET A 71 -14.13 9.40 2.97
N PHE A 72 -13.22 9.67 3.91
CA PHE A 72 -12.93 11.02 4.37
C PHE A 72 -12.30 11.89 3.27
N ILE A 73 -11.37 11.33 2.48
CA ILE A 73 -10.78 12.02 1.33
C ILE A 73 -11.84 12.34 0.27
N ILE A 74 -12.71 11.38 -0.05
CA ILE A 74 -13.81 11.57 -1.01
C ILE A 74 -14.75 12.67 -0.52
N ALA A 75 -15.16 12.64 0.75
CA ALA A 75 -16.01 13.66 1.34
C ALA A 75 -15.35 15.05 1.30
N ALA A 76 -14.08 15.16 1.70
CA ALA A 76 -13.34 16.41 1.69
C ALA A 76 -13.24 17.01 0.28
N THR A 77 -12.90 16.19 -0.72
CA THR A 77 -12.82 16.62 -2.12
C THR A 77 -14.19 16.99 -2.71
N GLY A 78 -15.25 16.26 -2.35
CA GLY A 78 -16.63 16.57 -2.75
C GLY A 78 -17.10 17.91 -2.22
N ILE A 79 -16.93 18.16 -0.91
CA ILE A 79 -17.29 19.44 -0.27
C ILE A 79 -16.57 20.60 -0.95
N TRP A 80 -15.31 20.40 -1.30
CA TRP A 80 -14.49 21.45 -1.88
C TRP A 80 -14.87 21.83 -3.31
N ARG A 81 -15.31 20.86 -4.11
CA ARG A 81 -15.87 21.11 -5.45
C ARG A 81 -17.15 21.93 -5.39
N VAL A 82 -18.00 21.68 -4.39
CA VAL A 82 -19.26 22.42 -4.20
C VAL A 82 -19.01 23.85 -3.74
N ALA A 83 -17.91 24.11 -3.03
CA ALA A 83 -17.62 25.41 -2.43
C ALA A 83 -17.09 26.49 -3.41
N GLY A 84 -16.95 26.20 -4.70
CA GLY A 84 -16.60 27.20 -5.74
C GLY A 84 -15.27 27.95 -5.49
N ARG A 85 -14.33 27.36 -4.75
CA ARG A 85 -13.10 28.04 -4.30
C ARG A 85 -12.13 28.27 -5.49
N PRO A 86 -11.45 29.42 -5.54
CA PRO A 86 -10.49 29.75 -6.60
C PRO A 86 -9.25 28.85 -6.58
N VAL A 87 -8.60 28.73 -7.74
CA VAL A 87 -7.48 27.82 -8.06
C VAL A 87 -6.30 27.89 -7.09
N GLU A 88 -6.08 29.02 -6.43
CA GLU A 88 -5.01 29.18 -5.42
C GLU A 88 -5.21 28.26 -4.20
N ALA A 89 -6.45 27.89 -3.91
CA ALA A 89 -6.74 26.97 -2.82
C ALA A 89 -6.30 25.52 -3.17
N MET A 90 -6.01 25.21 -4.44
CA MET A 90 -5.70 23.84 -4.92
C MET A 90 -4.40 23.33 -4.29
N ALA A 91 -3.41 24.20 -4.11
CA ALA A 91 -2.15 23.85 -3.48
C ALA A 91 -2.35 23.38 -2.03
N VAL A 92 -3.16 24.10 -1.25
CA VAL A 92 -3.48 23.73 0.14
C VAL A 92 -4.23 22.41 0.17
N HIS A 93 -5.05 22.13 -0.83
CA HIS A 93 -5.83 20.91 -0.90
C HIS A 93 -5.00 19.68 -1.26
N LEU A 94 -4.11 19.80 -2.25
CA LEU A 94 -3.13 18.76 -2.56
C LEU A 94 -2.20 18.49 -1.37
N LEU A 95 -1.79 19.53 -0.65
CA LEU A 95 -1.01 19.38 0.58
C LEU A 95 -1.76 18.57 1.64
N ARG A 96 -3.04 18.89 1.89
CA ARG A 96 -3.89 18.13 2.84
C ARG A 96 -4.04 16.67 2.43
N ILE A 97 -4.33 16.40 1.15
CA ILE A 97 -4.43 15.02 0.63
C ILE A 97 -3.10 14.30 0.82
N GLY A 98 -1.97 14.95 0.51
CA GLY A 98 -0.63 14.41 0.71
C GLY A 98 -0.35 14.04 2.17
N ILE A 99 -0.71 14.91 3.13
CA ILE A 99 -0.55 14.63 4.57
C ILE A 99 -1.40 13.43 4.99
N VAL A 100 -2.66 13.36 4.56
CA VAL A 100 -3.56 12.24 4.91
C VAL A 100 -3.01 10.92 4.34
N LEU A 101 -2.58 10.91 3.08
CA LEU A 101 -1.98 9.73 2.46
C LEU A 101 -0.67 9.33 3.13
N PHE A 102 0.15 10.32 3.53
CA PHE A 102 1.38 10.08 4.28
C PHE A 102 1.10 9.42 5.63
N ILE A 103 0.17 9.98 6.42
CA ILE A 103 -0.24 9.41 7.71
C ILE A 103 -0.78 8.00 7.50
N PHE A 104 -1.67 7.81 6.52
CA PHE A 104 -2.21 6.50 6.20
C PHE A 104 -1.11 5.47 5.88
N SER A 105 -0.07 5.86 5.14
CA SER A 105 1.08 5.00 4.84
C SER A 105 1.90 4.59 6.07
N LEU A 106 1.84 5.36 7.16
CA LEU A 106 2.48 4.99 8.44
C LEU A 106 1.73 3.84 9.13
N PHE A 107 0.41 3.74 8.91
CA PHE A 107 -0.43 2.67 9.41
C PHE A 107 -0.50 1.47 8.47
N LEU A 108 0.20 1.46 7.33
CA LEU A 108 0.23 0.30 6.46
C LEU A 108 1.17 -0.78 7.01
N PRO A 109 0.77 -2.07 6.96
CA PRO A 109 1.61 -3.15 7.45
C PRO A 109 2.93 -3.25 6.64
N PRO A 110 4.03 -3.69 7.27
CA PRO A 110 5.37 -3.75 6.65
C PRO A 110 5.44 -4.37 5.24
N PRO A 111 4.75 -5.49 4.93
CA PRO A 111 4.80 -6.08 3.60
C PRO A 111 4.15 -5.21 2.52
N VAL A 112 3.16 -4.39 2.86
CA VAL A 112 2.52 -3.47 1.92
C VAL A 112 3.35 -2.19 1.80
N ARG A 113 3.92 -1.72 2.91
CA ARG A 113 4.78 -0.53 2.97
C ARG A 113 6.01 -0.65 2.07
N SER A 114 6.64 -1.81 2.02
CA SER A 114 7.82 -2.06 1.17
C SER A 114 7.49 -2.04 -0.32
N GLY A 115 6.30 -2.52 -0.71
CA GLY A 115 5.79 -2.41 -2.08
C GLY A 115 5.45 -0.97 -2.47
N LEU A 116 4.81 -0.23 -1.56
CA LEU A 116 4.46 1.18 -1.78
C LEU A 116 5.70 2.07 -1.91
N HIS A 117 6.74 1.81 -1.11
CA HIS A 117 7.98 2.58 -1.20
C HIS A 117 8.66 2.42 -2.57
N ARG A 118 8.70 1.21 -3.15
CA ARG A 118 9.28 1.00 -4.49
C ARG A 118 8.51 1.74 -5.58
N THR A 119 7.18 1.72 -5.53
CA THR A 119 6.34 2.42 -6.50
C THR A 119 6.45 3.94 -6.34
N ALA A 120 6.39 4.45 -5.11
CA ALA A 120 6.53 5.88 -4.82
C ALA A 120 7.89 6.44 -5.27
N VAL A 121 9.00 5.73 -4.99
CA VAL A 121 10.34 6.14 -5.44
C VAL A 121 10.43 6.14 -6.97
N ALA A 122 9.83 5.16 -7.64
CA ALA A 122 9.76 5.15 -9.11
C ALA A 122 8.94 6.32 -9.66
N SER A 123 7.81 6.66 -9.04
CA SER A 123 6.97 7.79 -9.43
C SER A 123 7.67 9.14 -9.24
N ILE A 124 8.36 9.33 -8.11
CA ILE A 124 9.13 10.56 -7.83
C ILE A 124 10.26 10.72 -8.86
N GLY A 125 10.98 9.64 -9.17
CA GLY A 125 12.02 9.67 -10.20
C GLY A 125 11.47 10.01 -11.59
N PHE A 126 10.28 9.52 -11.93
CA PHE A 126 9.61 9.84 -13.19
C PHE A 126 9.16 11.32 -13.27
N LEU A 127 8.53 11.82 -12.21
CA LEU A 127 8.13 13.23 -12.11
C LEU A 127 9.34 14.18 -12.18
N GLY A 128 10.45 13.83 -11.53
CA GLY A 128 11.70 14.60 -11.61
C GLY A 128 12.25 14.69 -13.04
N LYS A 129 12.23 13.57 -13.78
CA LYS A 129 12.64 13.56 -15.21
C LYS A 129 11.71 14.40 -16.09
N MET A 130 10.40 14.35 -15.85
CA MET A 130 9.42 15.16 -16.57
C MET A 130 9.62 16.66 -16.29
N ALA A 131 9.78 17.04 -15.03
CA ALA A 131 10.05 18.43 -14.64
C ALA A 131 11.35 18.95 -15.27
N GLY A 132 12.43 18.16 -15.26
CA GLY A 132 13.68 18.53 -15.91
C GLY A 132 13.52 18.79 -17.42
N ARG A 133 12.75 17.95 -18.13
CA ARG A 133 12.44 18.14 -19.55
C ARG A 133 11.62 19.42 -19.80
N LEU A 134 10.65 19.70 -18.95
CA LEU A 134 9.83 20.92 -19.01
C LEU A 134 10.68 22.19 -18.81
N ILE A 135 11.61 22.18 -17.85
CA ILE A 135 12.51 23.31 -17.60
C ILE A 135 13.41 23.56 -18.81
N VAL A 136 14.02 22.51 -19.37
CA VAL A 136 14.86 22.63 -20.58
C VAL A 136 14.04 23.13 -21.77
N PHE A 137 12.82 22.64 -21.94
CA PHE A 137 11.91 23.10 -22.99
C PHE A 137 11.54 24.58 -22.83
N ALA A 138 11.16 25.00 -21.63
CA ALA A 138 10.84 26.39 -21.31
C ALA A 138 12.03 27.33 -21.53
N ALA A 139 13.24 26.91 -21.14
CA ALA A 139 14.46 27.68 -21.37
C ALA A 139 14.78 27.84 -22.87
N ARG A 140 14.67 26.78 -23.67
CA ARG A 140 14.87 26.85 -25.14
C ARG A 140 13.83 27.73 -25.80
N TRP A 141 12.58 27.65 -25.35
CA TRP A 141 11.49 28.48 -25.84
C TRP A 141 11.72 29.98 -25.55
N MET A 142 12.17 30.32 -24.33
CA MET A 142 12.53 31.72 -24.00
C MET A 142 13.70 32.24 -24.84
N ILE A 143 14.75 31.44 -25.05
CA ILE A 143 15.89 31.84 -25.89
C ILE A 143 15.43 32.10 -27.34
N ALA A 144 14.51 31.28 -27.86
CA ALA A 144 13.95 31.48 -29.19
C ALA A 144 13.14 32.79 -29.30
N GLN A 145 12.36 33.14 -28.27
CA GLN A 145 11.60 34.40 -28.22
C GLN A 145 12.52 35.63 -28.19
N ILE A 146 13.66 35.56 -27.48
CA ILE A 146 14.64 36.66 -27.44
C ILE A 146 15.29 36.89 -28.81
N LYS A 147 15.61 35.82 -29.54
CA LYS A 147 16.21 35.92 -30.89
C LYS A 147 15.23 36.40 -31.97
N ALA A 148 13.93 36.27 -31.73
CA ALA A 148 12.89 36.62 -32.69
C ALA A 148 12.44 38.10 -32.62
N LYS A 149 12.91 38.88 -31.64
CA LYS A 149 12.67 40.32 -31.60
C LYS A 149 13.68 41.03 -32.52
N PRO A 150 13.23 41.65 -33.63
CA PRO A 150 14.10 42.39 -34.56
C PRO A 150 14.61 43.69 -33.94
#